data_AF-A0A060M053-F1
#
_entry.id   AF-A0A060M053-F1
#
_cell.length_a   1.000
_cell.length_b   1.000
_cell.length_c   1.000
_cell.angle_alpha   90.00
_cell.angle_beta   90.00
_cell.angle_gamma   90.00
#
_symmetry.space_group_name_H-M   'P 1'
#
loop_
_entity.id
_entity.type
_entity.pdbx_description
1 polymer ?
#
loop_
_entity_poly.entity_id
_entity_poly.type
_entity_poly.pdbx_seq_one_letter_code
_entity_poly.pdbx_strand_id
1 'polypeptide(L)'
;MRKITIEYKTTDEACKYCGQELSNVDESSIKEFIFDEERVLSYGNWEASIGSPDDFPTDVMEYVFETIVFFAEDAESKVIVNGQQLNRMEQFIKEIVQSS
;
A
#
# COMPACT_ATOMS: atom_id res chain seq x y z
N MET A 1 -3.58 2.80 20.11
CA MET A 1 -2.80 2.42 18.92
C MET A 1 -3.72 1.69 17.97
N ARG A 2 -4.21 2.41 16.98
CA ARG A 2 -5.12 1.89 15.95
C ARG A 2 -4.32 1.14 14.88
N LYS A 3 -4.97 0.20 14.20
CA LYS A 3 -4.39 -0.60 13.12
C LYS A 3 -5.42 -0.81 12.02
N ILE A 4 -4.94 -0.98 10.78
CA ILE A 4 -5.74 -1.38 9.64
C ILE A 4 -5.05 -2.51 8.89
N THR A 5 -5.84 -3.50 8.46
CA THR A 5 -5.37 -4.57 7.58
C THR A 5 -5.77 -4.27 6.14
N ILE A 6 -4.77 -4.24 5.26
CA ILE A 6 -4.91 -4.08 3.83
C ILE A 6 -4.64 -5.41 3.14
N GLU A 7 -5.61 -5.84 2.32
CA GLU A 7 -5.45 -6.99 1.45
C GLU A 7 -4.75 -6.57 0.17
N TYR A 8 -3.82 -7.39 -0.30
CA TYR A 8 -3.10 -7.16 -1.53
C TYR A 8 -2.77 -8.48 -2.22
N LYS A 9 -2.37 -8.38 -3.48
CA LYS A 9 -1.80 -9.48 -4.25
C LYS A 9 -0.46 -9.02 -4.81
N THR A 10 0.34 -9.97 -5.27
CA THR A 10 1.51 -9.67 -6.07
C THR A 10 1.44 -10.34 -7.42
N THR A 11 2.20 -9.81 -8.36
CA THR A 11 2.52 -10.53 -9.57
C THR A 11 3.99 -10.40 -9.90
N ASP A 12 4.55 -11.43 -10.52
CA ASP A 12 5.95 -11.45 -10.94
C ASP A 12 5.97 -11.26 -12.46
N GLU A 13 6.67 -10.23 -12.94
CA GLU A 13 6.81 -9.98 -14.38
C GLU A 13 7.96 -10.81 -14.98
N ALA A 14 8.85 -11.37 -14.14
CA ALA A 14 9.96 -12.22 -14.56
C ALA A 14 10.16 -13.44 -13.63
N CYS A 15 10.73 -14.51 -14.18
CA CYS A 15 11.10 -15.69 -13.42
C CYS A 15 12.28 -15.38 -12.48
N LYS A 16 12.08 -15.56 -11.15
CA LYS A 16 13.09 -15.32 -10.11
C LYS A 16 14.39 -16.14 -10.26
N TYR A 17 14.38 -17.21 -11.07
CA TYR A 17 15.55 -18.09 -11.26
C TYR A 17 16.35 -17.80 -12.53
N CYS A 18 15.70 -17.36 -13.61
CA CYS A 18 16.36 -17.16 -14.91
C CYS A 18 16.19 -15.75 -15.49
N GLY A 19 15.43 -14.87 -14.83
CA GLY A 19 15.20 -13.48 -15.24
C GLY A 19 14.42 -13.32 -16.55
N GLN A 20 13.87 -14.41 -17.10
CA GLN A 20 13.05 -14.33 -18.31
C GLN A 20 11.68 -13.76 -17.99
N GLU A 21 11.19 -12.86 -18.84
CA GLU A 21 9.82 -12.33 -18.77
C GLU A 21 8.81 -13.48 -18.83
N LEU A 22 7.83 -13.44 -17.92
CA LEU A 22 6.78 -14.44 -17.86
C LEU A 22 5.69 -14.10 -18.90
N SER A 23 5.44 -15.02 -19.81
CA SER A 23 4.40 -14.86 -20.84
C SER A 23 2.98 -14.90 -20.27
N ASN A 24 2.81 -15.43 -19.05
CA ASN A 24 1.58 -15.39 -18.26
C ASN A 24 1.91 -14.83 -16.88
N VAL A 25 1.30 -13.70 -16.56
CA VAL A 25 1.47 -12.95 -15.31
C VAL A 25 0.37 -13.44 -14.36
N ASP A 26 0.67 -14.47 -13.57
CA ASP A 26 -0.26 -15.01 -12.59
C ASP A 26 -0.28 -14.11 -11.34
N GLU A 27 -1.47 -13.81 -10.83
CA GLU A 27 -1.62 -13.15 -9.54
C GLU A 27 -1.43 -14.15 -8.40
N SER A 28 -0.76 -13.70 -7.33
CA SER A 28 -0.67 -14.48 -6.10
C SER A 28 -2.04 -14.68 -5.46
N SER A 29 -2.10 -15.61 -4.50
CA SER A 29 -3.19 -15.61 -3.52
C SER A 29 -3.25 -14.27 -2.78
N ILE A 30 -4.42 -13.94 -2.22
CA ILE A 30 -4.59 -12.75 -1.38
C ILE A 30 -3.65 -12.85 -0.17
N LYS A 31 -2.93 -11.77 0.09
CA LYS A 31 -2.07 -11.55 1.25
C LYS A 31 -2.61 -10.39 2.07
N GLU A 32 -2.20 -10.31 3.32
CA GLU A 32 -2.62 -9.25 4.24
C GLU A 32 -1.38 -8.51 4.79
N PHE A 33 -1.46 -7.19 4.85
CA PHE A 33 -0.46 -6.35 5.51
C PHE A 33 -1.12 -5.48 6.57
N ILE A 34 -0.52 -5.43 7.76
CA ILE A 34 -1.02 -4.66 8.89
C ILE A 34 -0.27 -3.33 8.95
N PHE A 35 -1.00 -2.23 8.82
CA PHE A 35 -0.50 -0.88 9.05
C PHE A 35 -0.89 -0.43 10.46
N ASP A 36 0.07 0.13 11.18
CA ASP A 36 -0.16 0.78 12.47
C ASP A 36 -0.15 2.30 12.35
N GLU A 37 -0.90 2.94 13.23
CA GLU A 37 -1.07 4.40 13.31
C GLU A 37 0.25 5.16 13.45
N GLU A 38 1.23 4.64 14.20
CA GLU A 38 2.51 5.30 14.43
C GLU A 38 3.32 5.37 13.13
N ARG A 39 3.42 4.26 12.40
CA ARG A 39 4.09 4.22 11.09
C ARG A 39 3.41 5.13 10.07
N VAL A 40 2.07 5.09 10.03
CA VAL A 40 1.28 5.96 9.16
C VAL A 40 1.65 7.42 9.43
N LEU A 41 1.50 7.88 10.66
CA LEU A 41 1.81 9.28 11.03
C LEU A 41 3.27 9.68 10.77
N SER A 42 4.20 8.72 10.79
CA SER A 42 5.63 8.98 10.54
C SER A 42 6.00 9.16 9.07
N TYR A 43 5.14 8.75 8.12
CA TYR A 43 5.47 8.78 6.69
C TYR A 43 5.56 10.21 6.13
N GLY A 44 4.60 11.07 6.48
CA GLY A 44 4.50 12.39 5.88
C GLY A 44 3.50 13.31 6.58
N ASN A 45 3.38 14.53 6.05
CA ASN A 45 2.45 15.53 6.59
C ASN A 45 1.03 15.30 6.05
N TRP A 46 0.31 14.37 6.67
CA TRP A 46 -1.06 14.03 6.25
C TRP A 46 -2.06 15.18 6.38
N GLU A 47 -1.85 16.12 7.32
CA GLU A 47 -2.71 17.30 7.43
C GLU A 47 -2.66 18.15 6.17
N ALA A 48 -1.45 18.35 5.62
CA ALA A 48 -1.25 19.06 4.37
C ALA A 48 -1.86 18.29 3.19
N SER A 49 -1.59 16.99 3.09
CA SER A 49 -2.12 16.14 2.01
C SER A 49 -3.65 16.11 2.00
N ILE A 50 -4.31 15.93 3.15
CA ILE A 50 -5.79 15.95 3.25
C ILE A 50 -6.38 17.29 2.77
N GLY A 51 -5.64 18.39 2.93
CA GLY A 51 -6.01 19.72 2.42
C GLY A 51 -5.98 19.84 0.89
N SER A 52 -5.35 18.90 0.19
CA SER A 52 -5.24 18.81 -1.27
C SER A 52 -5.97 17.54 -1.78
N PRO A 53 -7.26 17.63 -2.15
CA PRO A 53 -8.07 16.46 -2.51
C PRO A 53 -7.56 15.64 -3.69
N ASP A 54 -6.77 16.25 -4.58
CA ASP A 54 -6.18 15.59 -5.74
C ASP A 54 -4.86 14.87 -5.39
N ASP A 55 -4.13 15.37 -4.39
CA ASP A 55 -2.84 14.83 -3.96
C ASP A 55 -3.03 13.71 -2.93
N PHE A 56 -4.02 13.84 -2.03
CA PHE A 56 -4.25 12.87 -0.96
C PHE A 56 -4.39 11.41 -1.43
N PRO A 57 -5.21 11.07 -2.44
CA PRO A 57 -5.34 9.70 -2.91
C PRO A 57 -4.02 9.16 -3.48
N THR A 58 -3.24 10.01 -4.14
CA THR A 58 -1.92 9.67 -4.68
C THR A 58 -0.93 9.36 -3.56
N ASP A 59 -0.85 10.23 -2.54
CA ASP A 59 0.03 10.04 -1.39
C ASP A 59 -0.30 8.76 -0.61
N VAL A 60 -1.60 8.48 -0.43
CA VAL A 60 -2.06 7.24 0.23
C VAL A 60 -1.67 6.02 -0.59
N MET A 61 -1.87 6.08 -1.91
CA MET A 61 -1.51 5.00 -2.81
C MET A 61 0.00 4.72 -2.77
N GLU A 62 0.84 5.75 -2.90
CA GLU A 62 2.30 5.64 -2.81
C GLU A 62 2.74 5.04 -1.48
N TYR A 63 2.23 5.59 -0.36
CA TYR A 63 2.52 5.07 0.97
C TYR A 63 2.21 3.58 1.12
N VAL A 64 1.01 3.15 0.69
CA VAL A 64 0.58 1.75 0.80
C VAL A 64 1.49 0.85 -0.03
N PHE A 65 1.78 1.23 -1.27
CA PHE A 65 2.61 0.42 -2.16
C PHE A 65 4.05 0.34 -1.66
N GLU A 66 4.69 1.47 -1.38
CA GLU A 66 6.08 1.51 -0.91
C GLU A 66 6.25 0.73 0.39
N THR A 67 5.30 0.86 1.33
CA THR A 67 5.38 0.14 2.60
C THR A 67 5.26 -1.37 2.40
N ILE A 68 4.32 -1.84 1.58
CA ILE A 68 4.16 -3.28 1.32
C ILE A 68 5.40 -3.83 0.61
N VAL A 69 5.88 -3.14 -0.44
CA VAL A 69 7.10 -3.53 -1.16
C VAL A 69 8.28 -3.61 -0.21
N PHE A 70 8.49 -2.60 0.63
CA PHE A 70 9.65 -2.54 1.52
C PHE A 70 9.66 -3.63 2.60
N PHE A 71 8.49 -3.96 3.16
CA PHE A 71 8.41 -4.84 4.34
C PHE A 71 7.97 -6.28 4.05
N ALA A 72 7.32 -6.55 2.92
CA ALA A 72 6.64 -7.83 2.72
C ALA A 72 6.93 -8.51 1.38
N GLU A 73 7.53 -7.82 0.40
CA GLU A 73 7.68 -8.37 -0.95
C GLU A 73 9.11 -8.22 -1.51
N ASP A 74 9.42 -9.01 -2.53
CA ASP A 74 10.67 -8.88 -3.27
C ASP A 74 10.63 -7.63 -4.16
N ALA A 75 11.78 -7.00 -4.40
CA ALA A 75 11.88 -5.80 -5.23
C ALA A 75 11.43 -6.01 -6.69
N GLU A 76 11.38 -7.27 -7.15
CA GLU A 76 10.92 -7.66 -8.50
C GLU A 76 9.41 -7.95 -8.55
N SER A 77 8.75 -8.05 -7.39
CA SER A 77 7.33 -8.33 -7.30
C SER A 77 6.51 -7.04 -7.36
N LYS A 78 5.51 -7.02 -8.23
CA LYS A 78 4.59 -5.89 -8.35
C LYS A 78 3.41 -6.07 -7.41
N VAL A 79 3.21 -5.10 -6.52
CA VAL A 79 2.11 -5.09 -5.57
C VAL A 79 0.83 -4.59 -6.26
N ILE A 80 -0.27 -5.30 -6.01
CA ILE A 80 -1.61 -5.00 -6.52
C ILE A 80 -2.54 -4.82 -5.33
N VAL A 81 -3.01 -3.59 -5.12
CA VAL A 81 -3.99 -3.23 -4.09
C VAL A 81 -5.25 -2.73 -4.79
N ASN A 82 -6.41 -3.23 -4.40
CA ASN A 82 -7.66 -2.79 -5.00
C ASN A 82 -8.08 -1.39 -4.47
N GLY A 83 -8.90 -0.66 -5.22
CA GLY A 83 -9.34 0.68 -4.83
C GLY A 83 -10.14 0.72 -3.53
N GLN A 84 -10.86 -0.36 -3.17
CA GLN A 84 -11.58 -0.43 -1.91
C GLN A 84 -10.62 -0.43 -0.70
N GLN A 85 -9.49 -1.12 -0.81
CA GLN A 85 -8.46 -1.15 0.23
C GLN A 85 -7.76 0.21 0.36
N LEU A 86 -7.48 0.89 -0.75
CA LEU A 86 -6.96 2.27 -0.73
C LEU A 86 -7.96 3.24 -0.07
N ASN A 87 -9.25 3.17 -0.42
CA ASN A 87 -10.28 3.97 0.22
C ASN A 87 -10.37 3.72 1.73
N ARG A 88 -10.18 2.47 2.17
CA ARG A 88 -10.13 2.13 3.60
C ARG A 88 -8.93 2.77 4.29
N MET A 89 -7.75 2.77 3.65
CA MET A 89 -6.57 3.46 4.17
C MET A 89 -6.78 4.98 4.24
N GLU A 90 -7.37 5.57 3.21
CA GLU A 90 -7.72 7.00 3.20
C GLU A 90 -8.59 7.39 4.39
N GLN A 91 -9.66 6.62 4.66
CA GLN A 91 -10.53 6.89 5.81
C GLN A 91 -9.79 6.73 7.12
N PHE A 92 -8.95 5.70 7.24
CA PHE A 92 -8.13 5.46 8.43
C PHE A 92 -7.17 6.63 8.71
N ILE A 93 -6.50 7.15 7.69
CA ILE A 93 -5.62 8.33 7.83
C ILE A 93 -6.42 9.56 8.24
N LYS A 94 -7.56 9.82 7.58
CA LYS A 94 -8.47 10.93 7.94
C LYS A 94 -8.92 10.84 9.41
N GLU A 95 -9.35 9.66 9.86
CA GLU A 95 -9.73 9.42 11.25
C GLU A 95 -8.55 9.60 12.21
N ILE A 96 -7.34 9.21 11.81
CA ILE A 96 -6.16 9.37 12.65
C ILE A 96 -5.83 10.83 12.87
N VAL A 97 -5.72 11.58 11.78
CA VAL A 97 -5.34 12.99 11.78
C VAL A 97 -6.39 13.83 12.52
N GLN A 98 -7.68 13.59 12.28
CA GLN A 98 -8.76 14.34 12.94
C GLN A 98 -8.94 14.00 14.43
N SER A 99 -8.37 12.90 14.91
CA SER A 99 -8.40 12.50 16.33
C SER A 99 -7.12 12.86 17.09
N SER A 100 -6.13 13.45 16.42
CA SER A 100 -4.84 13.88 16.98
C SER A 100 -4.88 15.36 17.37
#